data_AF-A0A3D8I6V0-F1
#
_entry.id   AF-A0A3D8I6V0-F1
#
_cell.length_a   1.000
_cell.length_b   1.000
_cell.length_c   1.000
_cell.angle_alpha   90.00
_cell.angle_beta   90.00
_cell.angle_gamma   90.00
#
_symmetry.space_group_name_H-M   'P 1'
#
loop_
_entity.id
_entity.type
_entity.pdbx_description
1 polymer ?
#
loop_
_entity_poly.entity_id
_entity_poly.type
_entity_poly.pdbx_seq_one_letter_code
_entity_poly.pdbx_strand_id
1 'polypeptide(L)'
;MASNHSGLFAIPRVGDEVIISYLENDIDKPYISSSLYNVSNPSINDLPFNDNQTSLSSKTIGRDENGINELTLSNIKDKEQIYLHAQRDYDEIIEHNFTQRIKHNKDSQVKGNYTESINKYHRQEILGVKDVRVGAEYLTNVALSKDTIVGGSHTLNIGIDNKLRVLKNSSEYIGGDKETTIQGNTIESIHGERIENVRGESQIYIQGSFTQNVEKDIDVSVANNHTTTAQSSIFVNANEEISLDSKKHITINSNSTDISTEANIALNAGDNINLQIGDTTITATSDKIILKAGGVEAILDSNGLVVKGGEVKSE
;
A
#
# COMPACT_ATOMS: atom_id res chain seq x y z
N MET A 1 -50.07 -44.03 8.31
CA MET A 1 -49.57 -44.70 9.53
C MET A 1 -49.45 -43.67 10.62
N ALA A 2 -49.90 -43.95 11.84
CA ALA A 2 -49.86 -43.02 12.96
C ALA A 2 -49.38 -43.72 14.24
N SER A 3 -48.62 -43.00 15.04
CA SER A 3 -48.17 -43.29 16.40
C SER A 3 -48.24 -41.98 17.19
N ASN A 4 -48.07 -41.99 18.52
CA ASN A 4 -48.23 -40.83 19.42
C ASN A 4 -47.58 -39.53 18.87
N HIS A 5 -48.36 -38.71 18.14
CA HIS A 5 -47.93 -37.50 17.43
C HIS A 5 -46.86 -37.71 16.33
N SER A 6 -46.82 -38.86 15.67
CA SER A 6 -45.89 -39.17 14.58
C SER A 6 -46.57 -40.00 13.51
N GLY A 7 -46.27 -39.75 12.24
CA GLY A 7 -46.87 -40.51 11.15
C GLY A 7 -46.91 -39.75 9.83
N LEU A 8 -47.50 -40.40 8.84
CA LEU A 8 -47.83 -39.79 7.56
C LEU A 8 -49.33 -39.47 7.55
N PHE A 9 -49.65 -38.19 7.40
CA PHE A 9 -51.02 -37.68 7.34
C PHE A 9 -51.19 -36.88 6.05
N ALA A 10 -52.09 -37.34 5.20
CA ALA A 10 -52.46 -36.67 3.96
C ALA A 10 -53.99 -36.68 3.86
N ILE A 11 -54.58 -35.51 3.62
CA ILE A 11 -56.02 -35.36 3.45
C ILE A 11 -56.36 -35.60 1.97
N PRO A 12 -57.23 -36.58 1.64
CA PRO A 12 -57.74 -36.74 0.28
C PRO A 12 -58.43 -35.46 -0.21
N ARG A 13 -58.20 -35.11 -1.47
CA ARG A 13 -58.73 -33.89 -2.08
C ARG A 13 -60.01 -34.17 -2.87
N VAL A 14 -60.79 -33.12 -3.13
CA VAL A 14 -61.99 -33.24 -3.98
C VAL A 14 -61.57 -33.71 -5.38
N GLY A 15 -62.15 -34.83 -5.82
CA GLY A 15 -61.81 -35.47 -7.10
C GLY A 15 -60.88 -36.70 -6.95
N ASP A 16 -60.30 -36.92 -5.77
CA ASP A 16 -59.52 -38.14 -5.51
C ASP A 16 -60.42 -39.37 -5.46
N GLU A 17 -59.94 -40.45 -6.06
CA GLU A 17 -60.52 -41.78 -5.84
C GLU A 17 -59.96 -42.35 -4.54
N VAL A 18 -60.84 -42.80 -3.64
CA VAL A 18 -60.48 -43.22 -2.29
C VAL A 18 -61.01 -44.61 -1.97
N ILE A 19 -60.26 -45.34 -1.14
CA ILE A 19 -60.70 -46.61 -0.55
C ILE A 19 -61.38 -46.31 0.78
N ILE A 20 -62.68 -46.57 0.86
CA ILE A 20 -63.46 -46.50 2.09
C ILE A 20 -63.33 -47.82 2.85
N SER A 21 -62.99 -47.75 4.13
CA SER A 21 -62.99 -48.87 5.08
C SER A 21 -63.95 -48.57 6.22
N TYR A 22 -64.32 -49.60 7.00
CA TYR A 22 -65.34 -49.50 8.03
C TYR A 22 -64.75 -49.88 9.38
N LEU A 23 -64.86 -49.00 10.36
CA LEU A 23 -64.34 -49.26 11.70
C LEU A 23 -65.11 -50.43 12.32
N GLU A 24 -64.41 -51.45 12.80
CA GLU A 24 -65.03 -52.67 13.38
C GLU A 24 -66.02 -53.38 12.44
N ASN A 25 -65.86 -53.21 11.12
CA ASN A 25 -66.80 -53.70 10.09
C ASN A 25 -68.23 -53.13 10.21
N ASP A 26 -68.39 -51.97 10.84
CA ASP A 26 -69.65 -51.25 10.97
C ASP A 26 -69.85 -50.29 9.77
N ILE A 27 -70.83 -50.57 8.91
CA ILE A 27 -71.10 -49.79 7.69
C ILE A 27 -71.44 -48.32 8.00
N ASP A 28 -71.95 -48.05 9.21
CA ASP A 28 -72.31 -46.71 9.67
C ASP A 28 -71.08 -45.91 10.18
N LYS A 29 -69.88 -46.53 10.20
CA LYS A 29 -68.62 -45.89 10.61
C LYS A 29 -67.55 -45.95 9.50
N PRO A 30 -67.79 -45.33 8.33
CA PRO A 30 -66.79 -45.29 7.27
C PRO A 30 -65.61 -44.38 7.62
N TYR A 31 -64.42 -44.75 7.16
CA TYR A 31 -63.24 -43.90 7.15
C TYR A 31 -62.43 -44.12 5.86
N ILE A 32 -61.66 -43.12 5.45
CA ILE A 32 -60.81 -43.23 4.26
C ILE A 32 -59.50 -43.91 4.67
N SER A 33 -59.18 -45.01 3.99
CA SER A 33 -57.97 -45.81 4.25
C SER A 33 -56.80 -45.45 3.32
N SER A 34 -57.08 -45.02 2.08
CA SER A 34 -56.08 -44.53 1.11
C SER A 34 -56.75 -43.77 -0.03
N SER A 35 -55.99 -42.95 -0.76
CA SER A 35 -56.32 -42.49 -2.12
C SER A 35 -55.62 -43.36 -3.17
N LEU A 36 -56.13 -43.37 -4.40
CA LEU A 36 -55.59 -44.11 -5.54
C LEU A 36 -55.12 -43.16 -6.65
N TYR A 37 -54.11 -43.61 -7.40
CA TYR A 37 -53.74 -42.98 -8.67
C TYR A 37 -54.66 -43.47 -9.79
N ASN A 38 -55.08 -42.57 -10.66
CA ASN A 38 -55.93 -42.87 -11.82
C ASN A 38 -55.68 -41.85 -12.95
N VAL A 39 -56.46 -41.90 -14.04
CA VAL A 39 -56.27 -41.01 -15.20
C VAL A 39 -56.41 -39.52 -14.84
N SER A 40 -57.26 -39.20 -13.86
CA SER A 40 -57.49 -37.82 -13.38
C SER A 40 -56.51 -37.40 -12.29
N ASN A 41 -55.90 -38.37 -11.59
CA ASN A 41 -54.87 -38.18 -10.56
C ASN A 41 -53.67 -39.10 -10.86
N PRO A 42 -52.87 -38.80 -11.90
CA PRO A 42 -51.76 -39.65 -12.30
C PRO A 42 -50.66 -39.68 -11.22
N SER A 43 -49.88 -40.75 -11.19
CA SER A 43 -48.68 -40.78 -10.35
C SER A 43 -47.69 -39.70 -10.79
N ILE A 44 -46.94 -39.14 -9.84
CA ILE A 44 -45.87 -38.18 -10.16
C ILE A 44 -44.76 -38.82 -11.00
N ASN A 45 -44.53 -40.12 -10.79
CA ASN A 45 -43.57 -40.90 -11.57
C ASN A 45 -44.28 -41.51 -12.78
N ASP A 46 -43.79 -41.23 -13.98
CA ASP A 46 -44.28 -41.83 -15.22
C ASP A 46 -43.98 -43.34 -15.26
N LEU A 47 -44.98 -44.18 -14.98
CA LEU A 47 -44.85 -45.63 -15.04
C LEU A 47 -45.14 -46.15 -16.46
N PRO A 48 -44.41 -47.19 -16.95
CA PRO A 48 -43.39 -47.96 -16.24
C PRO A 48 -41.97 -47.37 -16.31
N PHE A 49 -41.76 -46.23 -16.96
CA PHE A 49 -40.41 -45.71 -17.27
C PHE A 49 -39.60 -45.29 -16.03
N ASN A 50 -40.26 -44.84 -14.96
CA ASN A 50 -39.66 -44.41 -13.71
C ASN A 50 -39.95 -45.39 -12.56
N ASP A 51 -39.97 -46.69 -12.84
CA ASP A 51 -40.18 -47.75 -11.84
C ASP A 51 -39.07 -47.81 -10.76
N ASN A 52 -37.94 -47.17 -11.01
CA ASN A 52 -36.81 -47.02 -10.10
C ASN A 52 -36.96 -45.87 -9.07
N GLN A 53 -38.05 -45.10 -9.11
CA GLN A 53 -38.26 -43.90 -8.29
C GLN A 53 -39.28 -44.13 -7.18
N THR A 54 -38.99 -43.58 -5.99
CA THR A 54 -39.93 -43.49 -4.87
C THR A 54 -40.06 -42.04 -4.44
N SER A 55 -41.29 -41.51 -4.45
CA SER A 55 -41.54 -40.08 -4.29
C SER A 55 -42.60 -39.80 -3.24
N LEU A 56 -42.37 -38.75 -2.44
CA LEU A 56 -43.36 -38.12 -1.58
C LEU A 56 -43.60 -36.71 -2.11
N SER A 57 -44.83 -36.40 -2.51
CA SER A 57 -45.16 -35.10 -3.10
C SER A 57 -46.51 -34.56 -2.65
N SER A 58 -46.64 -33.24 -2.71
CA SER A 58 -47.89 -32.54 -2.45
C SER A 58 -48.00 -31.30 -3.35
N LYS A 59 -49.09 -31.22 -4.09
CA LYS A 59 -49.39 -30.14 -5.04
C LYS A 59 -49.93 -28.90 -4.31
N THR A 60 -49.56 -27.70 -4.75
CA THR A 60 -50.11 -26.43 -4.26
C THR A 60 -51.64 -26.40 -4.38
N ILE A 61 -52.31 -25.81 -3.38
CA ILE A 61 -53.77 -25.72 -3.32
C ILE A 61 -54.22 -24.29 -3.66
N GLY A 62 -55.25 -24.15 -4.51
CA GLY A 62 -55.92 -22.88 -4.79
C GLY A 62 -55.36 -22.13 -6.01
N ARG A 63 -56.00 -22.37 -7.17
CA ARG A 63 -55.90 -21.72 -8.51
C ARG A 63 -54.49 -21.49 -9.11
N ASP A 64 -54.29 -22.02 -10.33
CA ASP A 64 -53.01 -22.23 -11.04
C ASP A 64 -52.06 -23.23 -10.35
N GLU A 65 -52.57 -24.46 -10.27
CA GLU A 65 -51.99 -25.59 -9.57
C GLU A 65 -50.86 -26.28 -10.37
N ASN A 66 -49.75 -25.60 -10.63
CA ASN A 66 -48.56 -26.27 -11.19
C ASN A 66 -47.45 -26.45 -10.16
N GLY A 67 -47.59 -25.84 -8.98
CA GLY A 67 -46.59 -25.92 -7.93
C GLY A 67 -46.63 -27.23 -7.15
N ILE A 68 -45.46 -27.77 -6.80
CA ILE A 68 -45.31 -29.05 -6.08
C ILE A 68 -44.15 -28.95 -5.10
N ASN A 69 -44.33 -29.47 -3.88
CA ASN A 69 -43.22 -29.84 -3.01
C ASN A 69 -42.97 -31.35 -3.17
N GLU A 70 -41.70 -31.74 -3.34
CA GLU A 70 -41.34 -33.10 -3.72
C GLU A 70 -40.04 -33.56 -3.06
N LEU A 71 -40.05 -34.80 -2.57
CA LEU A 71 -38.86 -35.57 -2.24
C LEU A 71 -38.89 -36.86 -3.05
N THR A 72 -37.90 -37.07 -3.93
CA THR A 72 -37.80 -38.25 -4.79
C THR A 72 -36.45 -38.94 -4.61
N LEU A 73 -36.50 -40.27 -4.44
CA LEU A 73 -35.34 -41.16 -4.36
C LEU A 73 -35.29 -42.01 -5.63
N SER A 74 -34.23 -41.85 -6.43
CA SER A 74 -33.98 -42.61 -7.65
C SER A 74 -32.81 -43.58 -7.44
N ASN A 75 -33.01 -44.86 -7.76
CA ASN A 75 -32.02 -45.93 -7.55
C ASN A 75 -31.50 -46.57 -8.85
N ILE A 76 -31.26 -45.76 -9.88
CA ILE A 76 -30.57 -46.24 -11.08
C ILE A 76 -29.09 -46.36 -10.75
N LYS A 77 -28.52 -47.54 -10.98
CA LYS A 77 -27.09 -47.80 -10.76
C LYS A 77 -26.21 -46.72 -11.42
N ASP A 78 -25.29 -46.14 -10.65
CA ASP A 78 -24.36 -45.09 -11.06
C ASP A 78 -25.02 -43.74 -11.43
N LYS A 79 -26.33 -43.59 -11.15
CA LYS A 79 -27.16 -42.39 -11.34
C LYS A 79 -28.15 -42.19 -10.20
N GLU A 80 -27.80 -42.67 -9.01
CA GLU A 80 -28.63 -42.54 -7.82
C GLU A 80 -28.79 -41.06 -7.47
N GLN A 81 -30.02 -40.67 -7.10
CA GLN A 81 -30.34 -39.28 -6.83
C GLN A 81 -31.33 -39.16 -5.69
N ILE A 82 -31.08 -38.17 -4.83
CA ILE A 82 -32.09 -37.58 -3.96
C ILE A 82 -32.44 -36.23 -4.55
N TYR A 83 -33.69 -36.06 -4.96
CA TYR A 83 -34.23 -34.79 -5.44
C TYR A 83 -35.13 -34.21 -4.35
N LEU A 84 -34.86 -32.97 -3.97
CA LEU A 84 -35.68 -32.21 -3.03
C LEU A 84 -36.06 -30.89 -3.69
N HIS A 85 -37.36 -30.63 -3.76
CA HIS A 85 -37.90 -29.41 -4.33
C HIS A 85 -38.88 -28.76 -3.36
N ALA A 86 -38.61 -27.49 -3.04
CA ALA A 86 -39.53 -26.62 -2.35
C ALA A 86 -40.09 -25.61 -3.34
N GLN A 87 -41.42 -25.51 -3.42
CA GLN A 87 -42.08 -24.64 -4.40
C GLN A 87 -41.86 -23.14 -4.14
N ARG A 88 -41.57 -22.77 -2.89
CA ARG A 88 -41.40 -21.37 -2.49
C ARG A 88 -40.28 -21.21 -1.46
N ASP A 89 -40.51 -21.70 -0.25
CA ASP A 89 -39.60 -21.53 0.88
C ASP A 89 -39.05 -22.90 1.30
N TYR A 90 -37.75 -22.97 1.56
CA TYR A 90 -37.09 -24.12 2.18
C TYR A 90 -36.38 -23.65 3.45
N ASP A 91 -36.89 -24.10 4.60
CA ASP A 91 -36.29 -23.85 5.90
C ASP A 91 -35.61 -25.13 6.41
N GLU A 92 -34.34 -25.01 6.81
CA GLU A 92 -33.57 -26.11 7.41
C GLU A 92 -33.09 -25.68 8.80
N ILE A 93 -33.54 -26.38 9.85
CA ILE A 93 -33.13 -26.13 11.24
C ILE A 93 -32.45 -27.39 11.76
N ILE A 94 -31.21 -27.25 12.21
CA ILE A 94 -30.43 -28.32 12.83
C ILE A 94 -30.09 -27.92 14.25
N GLU A 95 -30.76 -28.53 15.23
CA GLU A 95 -30.61 -28.22 16.66
C GLU A 95 -29.22 -28.55 17.24
N HIS A 96 -28.41 -29.33 16.51
CA HIS A 96 -27.11 -29.76 16.98
C HIS A 96 -26.03 -29.58 15.91
N ASN A 97 -25.79 -30.61 15.08
CA ASN A 97 -24.69 -30.60 14.12
C ASN A 97 -25.17 -30.89 12.70
N PHE A 98 -24.80 -30.02 11.76
CA PHE A 98 -24.92 -30.29 10.32
C PHE A 98 -23.54 -30.66 9.78
N THR A 99 -23.43 -31.82 9.13
CA THR A 99 -22.20 -32.27 8.46
C THR A 99 -22.49 -32.59 7.01
N GLN A 100 -21.82 -31.89 6.09
CA GLN A 100 -21.92 -32.12 4.65
C GLN A 100 -20.56 -32.51 4.08
N ARG A 101 -20.53 -33.57 3.28
CA ARG A 101 -19.34 -33.99 2.53
C ARG A 101 -19.71 -34.25 1.08
N ILE A 102 -19.10 -33.48 0.18
CA ILE A 102 -19.31 -33.58 -1.26
C ILE A 102 -17.99 -34.08 -1.86
N LYS A 103 -18.03 -35.25 -2.51
CA LYS A 103 -16.82 -35.91 -3.04
C LYS A 103 -16.36 -35.36 -4.40
N HIS A 104 -17.22 -34.59 -5.06
CA HIS A 104 -16.94 -33.99 -6.35
C HIS A 104 -17.24 -32.50 -6.29
N ASN A 105 -18.19 -31.99 -7.07
CA ASN A 105 -18.44 -30.56 -7.19
C ASN A 105 -19.60 -30.09 -6.32
N LYS A 106 -19.48 -28.87 -5.77
CA LYS A 106 -20.56 -28.09 -5.18
C LYS A 106 -20.78 -26.86 -6.03
N ASP A 107 -21.97 -26.71 -6.60
CA ASP A 107 -22.41 -25.46 -7.22
C ASP A 107 -23.44 -24.78 -6.31
N SER A 108 -23.37 -23.46 -6.21
CA SER A 108 -24.32 -22.66 -5.42
C SER A 108 -24.54 -21.32 -6.08
N GLN A 109 -25.80 -21.00 -6.36
CA GLN A 109 -26.19 -19.75 -6.98
C GLN A 109 -27.33 -19.11 -6.18
N VAL A 110 -27.10 -17.88 -5.72
CA VAL A 110 -28.10 -17.04 -5.06
C VAL A 110 -28.37 -15.85 -5.98
N LYS A 111 -29.61 -15.69 -6.43
CA LYS A 111 -30.00 -14.56 -7.31
C LYS A 111 -30.27 -13.28 -6.53
N GLY A 112 -30.66 -13.41 -5.25
CA GLY A 112 -30.84 -12.31 -4.32
C GLY A 112 -29.63 -12.15 -3.41
N ASN A 113 -29.89 -12.00 -2.11
CA ASN A 113 -28.85 -11.76 -1.10
C ASN A 113 -28.39 -13.07 -0.45
N TYR A 114 -27.10 -13.16 -0.15
CA TYR A 114 -26.52 -14.20 0.70
C TYR A 114 -26.01 -13.57 2.00
N THR A 115 -26.36 -14.14 3.15
CA THR A 115 -25.89 -13.69 4.46
C THR A 115 -25.41 -14.89 5.24
N GLU A 116 -24.20 -14.78 5.80
CA GLU A 116 -23.57 -15.80 6.63
C GLU A 116 -23.10 -15.16 7.93
N SER A 117 -23.45 -15.77 9.07
CA SER A 117 -23.07 -15.30 10.39
C SER A 117 -22.40 -16.44 11.15
N ILE A 118 -21.10 -16.30 11.43
CA ILE A 118 -20.34 -17.25 12.25
C ILE A 118 -19.91 -16.55 13.54
N ASN A 119 -20.49 -16.95 14.67
CA ASN A 119 -20.29 -16.24 15.94
C ASN A 119 -18.91 -16.47 16.59
N LYS A 120 -18.20 -17.53 16.21
CA LYS A 120 -16.97 -17.94 16.90
C LYS A 120 -15.78 -18.06 15.97
N TYR A 121 -15.82 -18.99 15.01
CA TYR A 121 -14.65 -19.33 14.22
C TYR A 121 -15.02 -19.81 12.82
N HIS A 122 -14.43 -19.17 11.81
CA HIS A 122 -14.52 -19.57 10.42
C HIS A 122 -13.12 -19.90 9.90
N ARG A 123 -12.93 -21.11 9.36
CA ARG A 123 -11.71 -21.54 8.67
C ARG A 123 -12.06 -21.89 7.24
N GLN A 124 -11.34 -21.28 6.31
CA GLN A 124 -11.41 -21.62 4.90
C GLN A 124 -10.03 -22.05 4.42
N GLU A 125 -9.96 -23.21 3.79
CA GLU A 125 -8.74 -23.75 3.21
C GLU A 125 -8.97 -24.01 1.72
N ILE A 126 -8.18 -23.36 0.87
CA ILE A 126 -8.22 -23.51 -0.58
C ILE A 126 -6.81 -23.94 -1.00
N LEU A 127 -6.66 -25.20 -1.38
CA LEU A 127 -5.37 -25.74 -1.84
C LEU A 127 -5.02 -25.29 -3.27
N GLY A 128 -6.05 -25.04 -4.08
CA GLY A 128 -5.90 -24.54 -5.44
C GLY A 128 -5.97 -23.01 -5.48
N VAL A 129 -6.84 -22.48 -6.33
CA VAL A 129 -6.97 -21.04 -6.57
C VAL A 129 -8.26 -20.50 -5.96
N LYS A 130 -8.19 -19.29 -5.41
CA LYS A 130 -9.35 -18.50 -4.98
C LYS A 130 -9.44 -17.23 -5.84
N ASP A 131 -10.45 -17.15 -6.70
CA ASP A 131 -10.81 -15.93 -7.47
C ASP A 131 -12.01 -15.26 -6.78
N VAL A 132 -11.88 -13.96 -6.47
CA VAL A 132 -12.94 -13.16 -5.85
C VAL A 132 -13.14 -11.91 -6.69
N ARG A 133 -14.33 -11.76 -7.25
CA ARG A 133 -14.73 -10.59 -8.05
C ARG A 133 -15.88 -9.88 -7.38
N VAL A 134 -15.70 -8.59 -7.14
CA VAL A 134 -16.70 -7.72 -6.51
C VAL A 134 -17.02 -6.62 -7.50
N GLY A 135 -18.29 -6.53 -7.92
CA GLY A 135 -18.72 -5.57 -8.95
C GLY A 135 -18.89 -4.13 -8.45
N ALA A 136 -18.91 -3.94 -7.13
CA ALA A 136 -19.06 -2.65 -6.46
C ALA A 136 -18.03 -2.52 -5.32
N GLU A 137 -18.49 -2.35 -4.08
CA GLU A 137 -17.63 -2.11 -2.92
C GLU A 137 -17.19 -3.39 -2.20
N TYR A 138 -15.93 -3.44 -1.76
CA TYR A 138 -15.39 -4.49 -0.89
C TYR A 138 -14.90 -3.90 0.45
N LEU A 139 -15.76 -3.97 1.47
CA LEU A 139 -15.47 -3.48 2.81
C LEU A 139 -14.92 -4.59 3.71
N THR A 140 -13.83 -4.33 4.42
CA THR A 140 -13.25 -5.24 5.41
C THR A 140 -13.02 -4.51 6.72
N ASN A 141 -13.72 -4.90 7.79
CA ASN A 141 -13.53 -4.36 9.13
C ASN A 141 -12.93 -5.44 10.04
N VAL A 142 -11.79 -5.13 10.65
CA VAL A 142 -11.07 -6.07 11.54
C VAL A 142 -10.75 -5.36 12.85
N ALA A 143 -11.25 -5.90 13.96
CA ALA A 143 -11.19 -5.22 15.25
C ALA A 143 -9.81 -5.31 15.95
N LEU A 144 -9.05 -6.38 15.70
CA LEU A 144 -7.81 -6.66 16.41
C LEU A 144 -6.58 -6.61 15.49
N SER A 145 -6.40 -7.60 14.61
CA SER A 145 -5.25 -7.69 13.71
C SER A 145 -5.61 -8.28 12.37
N LYS A 146 -4.93 -7.82 11.31
CA LYS A 146 -5.00 -8.35 9.95
C LYS A 146 -3.58 -8.57 9.44
N ASP A 147 -3.19 -9.84 9.34
CA ASP A 147 -1.91 -10.23 8.76
C ASP A 147 -2.10 -10.69 7.31
N THR A 148 -1.12 -10.40 6.45
CA THR A 148 -1.11 -10.85 5.05
C THR A 148 0.29 -11.34 4.72
N ILE A 149 0.39 -12.63 4.40
CA ILE A 149 1.64 -13.29 4.03
C ILE A 149 1.51 -13.73 2.58
N VAL A 150 2.42 -13.27 1.73
CA VAL A 150 2.46 -13.60 0.31
C VAL A 150 3.82 -14.19 0.00
N GLY A 151 3.85 -15.46 -0.41
CA GLY A 151 5.11 -16.15 -0.76
C GLY A 151 5.66 -15.81 -2.14
N GLY A 152 4.84 -15.20 -3.00
CA GLY A 152 5.21 -14.70 -4.33
C GLY A 152 5.05 -13.18 -4.41
N SER A 153 4.45 -12.70 -5.51
CA SER A 153 4.23 -11.26 -5.74
C SER A 153 2.96 -10.73 -5.09
N HIS A 154 3.03 -9.51 -4.55
CA HIS A 154 1.86 -8.72 -4.14
C HIS A 154 1.79 -7.44 -4.98
N THR A 155 0.70 -7.25 -5.73
CA THR A 155 0.50 -6.07 -6.59
C THR A 155 -0.79 -5.36 -6.19
N LEU A 156 -0.70 -4.04 -6.03
CA LEU A 156 -1.81 -3.17 -5.68
C LEU A 156 -1.99 -2.12 -6.78
N ASN A 157 -3.07 -2.26 -7.57
CA ASN A 157 -3.46 -1.28 -8.58
C ASN A 157 -4.64 -0.46 -8.07
N ILE A 158 -4.51 0.86 -8.07
CA ILE A 158 -5.51 1.80 -7.55
C ILE A 158 -5.82 2.81 -8.65
N GLY A 159 -7.10 2.91 -9.02
CA GLY A 159 -7.53 3.73 -10.16
C GLY A 159 -7.76 5.20 -9.84
N ILE A 160 -7.98 5.56 -8.57
CA ILE A 160 -8.28 6.94 -8.15
C ILE A 160 -7.32 7.36 -7.04
N ASP A 161 -7.58 6.96 -5.78
CA ASP A 161 -6.81 7.44 -4.61
C ASP A 161 -6.41 6.31 -3.67
N ASN A 162 -5.19 6.41 -3.11
CA ASN A 162 -4.73 5.58 -2.00
C ASN A 162 -4.48 6.43 -0.75
N LYS A 163 -5.23 6.20 0.32
CA LYS A 163 -5.09 6.93 1.58
C LYS A 163 -4.74 6.02 2.74
N LEU A 164 -3.49 6.13 3.20
CA LEU A 164 -3.00 5.43 4.38
C LEU A 164 -3.01 6.34 5.60
N ARG A 165 -3.57 5.87 6.71
CA ARG A 165 -3.49 6.53 8.02
C ARG A 165 -2.99 5.54 9.06
N VAL A 166 -1.89 5.88 9.72
CA VAL A 166 -1.27 5.06 10.77
C VAL A 166 -1.18 5.92 12.03
N LEU A 167 -1.82 5.50 13.12
CA LEU A 167 -1.93 6.30 14.35
C LEU A 167 -0.66 6.32 15.20
N LYS A 168 0.17 5.28 15.06
CA LYS A 168 1.41 5.13 15.84
C LYS A 168 2.60 5.05 14.90
N ASN A 169 3.04 3.84 14.57
CA ASN A 169 4.31 3.62 13.89
C ASN A 169 4.09 2.88 12.57
N SER A 170 4.89 3.25 11.56
CA SER A 170 5.05 2.53 10.29
C SER A 170 6.51 2.15 10.12
N SER A 171 6.77 0.95 9.61
CA SER A 171 8.12 0.47 9.32
C SER A 171 8.12 -0.29 8.00
N GLU A 172 9.16 -0.10 7.21
CA GLU A 172 9.33 -0.77 5.93
C GLU A 172 10.74 -1.36 5.86
N TYR A 173 10.85 -2.61 5.43
CA TYR A 173 12.11 -3.28 5.16
C TYR A 173 12.07 -3.85 3.74
N ILE A 174 12.97 -3.37 2.89
CA ILE A 174 13.13 -3.84 1.52
C ILE A 174 14.47 -4.56 1.43
N GLY A 175 14.45 -5.84 1.05
CA GLY A 175 15.68 -6.63 0.90
C GLY A 175 16.44 -6.35 -0.40
N GLY A 176 15.78 -5.77 -1.40
CA GLY A 176 16.35 -5.31 -2.66
C GLY A 176 16.11 -3.81 -2.87
N ASP A 177 15.82 -3.42 -4.11
CA ASP A 177 15.67 -2.01 -4.47
C ASP A 177 14.27 -1.47 -4.21
N LYS A 178 14.20 -0.17 -3.90
CA LYS A 178 12.95 0.61 -3.85
C LYS A 178 13.00 1.71 -4.91
N GLU A 179 12.14 1.61 -5.91
CA GLU A 179 11.92 2.65 -6.91
C GLU A 179 10.66 3.44 -6.58
N THR A 180 10.70 4.76 -6.75
CA THR A 180 9.53 5.62 -6.53
C THR A 180 9.49 6.70 -7.60
N THR A 181 8.38 6.76 -8.33
CA THR A 181 8.14 7.79 -9.35
C THR A 181 6.87 8.54 -8.99
N ILE A 182 6.96 9.87 -8.93
CA ILE A 182 5.82 10.76 -8.69
C ILE A 182 5.72 11.70 -9.89
N GLN A 183 4.60 11.64 -10.62
CA GLN A 183 4.36 12.55 -11.75
C GLN A 183 3.91 13.94 -11.30
N GLY A 184 3.23 14.01 -10.14
CA GLY A 184 2.84 15.26 -9.51
C GLY A 184 3.89 15.77 -8.52
N ASN A 185 3.41 16.29 -7.39
CA ASN A 185 4.27 16.87 -6.35
C ASN A 185 4.43 15.92 -5.16
N THR A 186 5.58 15.98 -4.50
CA THR A 186 5.80 15.42 -3.16
C THR A 186 5.83 16.56 -2.15
N ILE A 187 5.04 16.44 -1.09
CA ILE A 187 5.06 17.37 0.07
C ILE A 187 5.27 16.52 1.32
N GLU A 188 6.34 16.81 2.06
CA GLU A 188 6.71 16.09 3.27
C GLU A 188 6.76 17.07 4.45
N SER A 189 6.09 16.72 5.55
CA SER A 189 6.10 17.50 6.80
C SER A 189 6.45 16.57 7.95
N ILE A 190 7.64 16.78 8.52
CA ILE A 190 8.17 16.02 9.64
C ILE A 190 8.20 16.97 10.84
N HIS A 191 7.40 16.68 11.86
CA HIS A 191 7.35 17.49 13.08
C HIS A 191 8.48 17.15 14.05
N GLY A 192 8.97 15.92 13.98
CA GLY A 192 10.14 15.45 14.72
C GLY A 192 11.41 15.58 13.89
N GLU A 193 12.27 14.58 14.00
CA GLU A 193 13.58 14.58 13.36
C GLU A 193 13.57 13.77 12.05
N ARG A 194 14.39 14.20 11.08
CA ARG A 194 14.75 13.41 9.90
C ARG A 194 16.22 13.03 10.01
N ILE A 195 16.51 11.74 9.92
CA ILE A 195 17.88 11.21 9.84
C ILE A 195 17.99 10.36 8.59
N GLU A 196 18.95 10.68 7.73
CA GLU A 196 19.19 9.98 6.46
C GLU A 196 20.63 9.46 6.43
N ASN A 197 20.78 8.14 6.30
CA ASN A 197 22.09 7.48 6.26
C ASN A 197 22.27 6.77 4.93
N VAL A 198 23.12 7.32 4.06
CA VAL A 198 23.46 6.74 2.77
C VAL A 198 24.90 6.22 2.83
N ARG A 199 25.08 4.91 2.71
CA ARG A 199 26.42 4.29 2.67
C ARG A 199 27.08 4.39 1.30
N GLY A 200 26.26 4.42 0.26
CA GLY A 200 26.70 4.58 -1.13
C GLY A 200 26.74 6.06 -1.53
N GLU A 201 26.66 6.28 -2.83
CA GLU A 201 26.57 7.62 -3.40
C GLU A 201 25.15 8.21 -3.23
N SER A 202 25.08 9.53 -3.01
CA SER A 202 23.84 10.30 -3.05
C SER A 202 23.98 11.42 -4.07
N GLN A 203 23.00 11.53 -4.98
CA GLN A 203 22.96 12.56 -6.01
C GLN A 203 21.58 13.23 -6.00
N ILE A 204 21.57 14.56 -6.11
CA ILE A 204 20.36 15.37 -6.19
C ILE A 204 20.44 16.21 -7.47
N TYR A 205 19.49 16.01 -8.38
CA TYR A 205 19.38 16.77 -9.62
C TYR A 205 18.10 17.62 -9.59
N ILE A 206 18.25 18.94 -9.59
CA ILE A 206 17.14 19.90 -9.53
C ILE A 206 17.20 20.78 -10.77
N GLN A 207 16.20 20.67 -11.63
CA GLN A 207 16.08 21.51 -12.84
C GLN A 207 15.56 22.92 -12.53
N GLY A 208 14.80 23.06 -11.44
CA GLY A 208 14.29 24.34 -10.95
C GLY A 208 15.23 25.00 -9.94
N SER A 209 14.66 25.79 -9.02
CA SER A 209 15.39 26.40 -7.92
C SER A 209 15.52 25.45 -6.72
N PHE A 210 16.65 25.52 -6.02
CA PHE A 210 16.84 24.93 -4.69
C PHE A 210 16.94 26.03 -3.63
N THR A 211 16.10 25.97 -2.61
CA THR A 211 16.13 26.88 -1.46
C THR A 211 16.20 26.06 -0.19
N GLN A 212 17.16 26.38 0.67
CA GLN A 212 17.31 25.76 1.98
C GLN A 212 17.31 26.85 3.04
N ASN A 213 16.30 26.82 3.91
CA ASN A 213 16.20 27.72 5.06
C ASN A 213 16.43 26.90 6.33
N VAL A 214 17.40 27.30 7.14
CA VAL A 214 17.73 26.65 8.41
C VAL A 214 17.78 27.73 9.49
N GLU A 215 17.02 27.55 10.57
CA GLU A 215 16.88 28.56 11.63
C GLU A 215 18.05 28.55 12.62
N LYS A 216 18.78 27.44 12.69
CA LYS A 216 19.95 27.25 13.53
C LYS A 216 21.17 27.05 12.63
N ASP A 217 21.88 25.94 12.81
CA ASP A 217 23.18 25.75 12.24
C ASP A 217 23.13 24.84 10.99
N ILE A 218 24.03 25.10 10.05
CA ILE A 218 24.34 24.20 8.94
C ILE A 218 25.82 23.83 9.07
N ASP A 219 26.08 22.55 9.33
CA ASP A 219 27.44 22.00 9.35
C ASP A 219 27.70 21.17 8.10
N VAL A 220 28.73 21.54 7.32
CA VAL A 220 29.18 20.78 6.14
C VAL A 220 30.60 20.31 6.36
N SER A 221 30.75 19.01 6.64
CA SER A 221 32.05 18.36 6.83
C SER A 221 32.33 17.39 5.69
N VAL A 222 33.44 17.59 4.96
CA VAL A 222 33.89 16.70 3.90
C VAL A 222 35.30 16.21 4.16
N ALA A 223 35.56 14.93 3.89
CA ALA A 223 36.90 14.35 4.08
C ALA A 223 37.87 14.68 2.94
N ASN A 224 37.33 14.87 1.73
CA ASN A 224 38.10 15.17 0.52
C ASN A 224 37.78 16.60 0.07
N ASN A 225 37.20 16.76 -1.11
CA ASN A 225 36.97 18.08 -1.70
C ASN A 225 35.53 18.55 -1.46
N HIS A 226 35.38 19.82 -1.07
CA HIS A 226 34.14 20.58 -1.22
C HIS A 226 34.30 21.52 -2.41
N THR A 227 33.33 21.56 -3.32
CA THR A 227 33.39 22.41 -4.51
C THR A 227 32.05 23.09 -4.70
N THR A 228 32.09 24.42 -4.81
CA THR A 228 30.94 25.27 -5.08
C THR A 228 31.20 26.05 -6.35
N THR A 229 30.37 25.85 -7.35
CA THR A 229 30.49 26.49 -8.66
C THR A 229 29.17 27.12 -9.04
N ALA A 230 29.19 28.41 -9.39
CA ALA A 230 28.06 29.10 -9.99
C ALA A 230 28.51 29.77 -11.29
N GLN A 231 27.67 29.75 -12.31
CA GLN A 231 27.97 30.40 -13.59
C GLN A 231 27.86 31.93 -13.52
N SER A 232 27.03 32.46 -12.61
CA SER A 232 26.81 33.89 -12.45
C SER A 232 27.57 34.44 -11.25
N SER A 233 27.11 34.15 -10.04
CA SER A 233 27.72 34.68 -8.82
C SER A 233 27.55 33.73 -7.64
N ILE A 234 28.45 33.89 -6.66
CA ILE A 234 28.36 33.29 -5.33
C ILE A 234 28.38 34.47 -4.35
N PHE A 235 27.40 34.52 -3.44
CA PHE A 235 27.33 35.51 -2.37
C PHE A 235 27.52 34.81 -1.03
N VAL A 236 28.49 35.27 -0.24
CA VAL A 236 28.73 34.80 1.13
C VAL A 236 28.66 36.02 2.03
N ASN A 237 27.67 36.06 2.91
CA ASN A 237 27.42 37.17 3.82
C ASN A 237 27.21 36.59 5.22
N ALA A 238 27.79 37.23 6.22
CA ALA A 238 27.52 36.96 7.63
C ALA A 238 27.42 38.30 8.37
N ASN A 239 26.56 38.36 9.38
CA ASN A 239 26.41 39.58 10.18
C ASN A 239 27.57 39.80 11.14
N GLU A 240 28.25 38.74 11.56
CA GLU A 240 29.32 38.79 12.56
C GLU A 240 30.69 38.49 11.93
N GLU A 241 30.91 37.28 11.42
CA GLU A 241 32.22 36.86 10.95
C GLU A 241 32.13 35.99 9.68
N ILE A 242 33.06 36.24 8.75
CA ILE A 242 33.43 35.29 7.70
C ILE A 242 34.92 35.01 7.88
N SER A 243 35.27 33.74 8.10
CA SER A 243 36.67 33.30 8.25
C SER A 243 37.07 32.26 7.20
N LEU A 244 38.32 32.34 6.74
CA LEU A 244 38.92 31.40 5.80
C LEU A 244 40.26 30.94 6.39
N ASP A 245 40.36 29.67 6.76
CA ASP A 245 41.58 29.08 7.29
C ASP A 245 42.07 27.93 6.39
N SER A 246 43.38 27.91 6.14
CA SER A 246 44.04 26.87 5.36
C SER A 246 45.46 26.66 5.85
N LYS A 247 45.82 25.41 6.14
CA LYS A 247 47.18 25.04 6.57
C LYS A 247 48.24 25.20 5.49
N LYS A 248 47.85 25.36 4.23
CA LYS A 248 48.80 25.41 3.09
C LYS A 248 48.74 26.75 2.37
N HIS A 249 47.62 27.06 1.73
CA HIS A 249 47.46 28.28 0.96
C HIS A 249 45.98 28.61 0.75
N ILE A 250 45.72 29.90 0.57
CA ILE A 250 44.46 30.45 0.06
C ILE A 250 44.81 31.21 -1.23
N THR A 251 43.99 31.09 -2.26
CA THR A 251 44.21 31.75 -3.55
C THR A 251 42.95 32.49 -3.98
N ILE A 252 43.10 33.75 -4.40
CA ILE A 252 42.05 34.59 -4.95
C ILE A 252 42.50 34.99 -6.36
N ASN A 253 41.80 34.47 -7.38
CA ASN A 253 42.09 34.75 -8.77
C ASN A 253 40.88 35.46 -9.39
N SER A 254 41.06 36.70 -9.81
CA SER A 254 40.02 37.47 -10.49
C SER A 254 40.64 38.52 -11.43
N ASN A 255 39.83 39.11 -12.30
CA ASN A 255 40.26 40.24 -13.13
C ASN A 255 40.52 41.49 -12.28
N SER A 256 39.64 41.72 -11.28
CA SER A 256 39.76 42.77 -10.28
C SER A 256 39.37 42.25 -8.89
N THR A 257 39.94 42.82 -7.84
CA THR A 257 39.60 42.53 -6.45
C THR A 257 39.49 43.84 -5.68
N ASP A 258 38.37 44.04 -4.99
CA ASP A 258 38.15 45.18 -4.11
C ASP A 258 38.21 44.73 -2.65
N ILE A 259 39.02 45.41 -1.83
CA ILE A 259 39.10 45.19 -0.38
C ILE A 259 38.89 46.53 0.29
N SER A 260 37.75 46.65 0.98
CA SER A 260 37.34 47.86 1.69
C SER A 260 36.96 47.49 3.11
N THR A 261 37.41 48.28 4.08
CA THR A 261 37.09 48.15 5.50
C THR A 261 36.87 49.53 6.08
N GLU A 262 35.96 49.63 7.05
CA GLU A 262 35.69 50.89 7.76
C GLU A 262 36.77 51.19 8.82
N ALA A 263 37.44 50.14 9.33
CA ALA A 263 38.43 50.27 10.39
C ALA A 263 39.84 49.95 9.86
N ASN A 264 40.28 48.70 9.97
CA ASN A 264 41.66 48.32 9.71
C ASN A 264 41.77 47.15 8.74
N ILE A 265 42.80 47.20 7.88
CA ILE A 265 43.34 46.03 7.18
C ILE A 265 44.64 45.67 7.88
N ALA A 266 44.79 44.40 8.26
CA ALA A 266 46.03 43.88 8.85
C ALA A 266 46.60 42.78 7.94
N LEU A 267 47.88 42.92 7.59
CA LEU A 267 48.65 41.90 6.86
C LEU A 267 49.83 41.49 7.73
N ASN A 268 49.83 40.25 8.20
CA ASN A 268 50.87 39.70 9.06
C ASN A 268 51.49 38.49 8.36
N ALA A 269 52.81 38.48 8.20
CA ALA A 269 53.54 37.37 7.60
C ALA A 269 54.81 37.06 8.41
N GLY A 270 55.17 35.79 8.53
CA GLY A 270 56.39 35.36 9.21
C GLY A 270 57.67 35.62 8.41
N ASP A 271 57.58 35.54 7.08
CA ASP A 271 58.74 35.68 6.19
C ASP A 271 58.75 37.03 5.47
N ASN A 272 57.76 37.27 4.59
CA ASN A 272 57.66 38.51 3.83
C ASN A 272 56.22 38.82 3.40
N ILE A 273 55.98 40.10 3.10
CA ILE A 273 54.81 40.57 2.34
C ILE A 273 55.33 41.13 1.03
N ASN A 274 54.78 40.66 -0.10
CA ASN A 274 55.17 41.09 -1.44
C ASN A 274 53.95 41.62 -2.21
N LEU A 275 54.07 42.84 -2.74
CA LEU A 275 53.13 43.44 -3.68
C LEU A 275 53.83 43.59 -5.02
N GLN A 276 53.32 42.93 -6.06
CA GLN A 276 53.94 42.89 -7.38
C GLN A 276 53.01 43.47 -8.46
N ILE A 277 53.53 44.39 -9.27
CA ILE A 277 52.85 45.03 -10.40
C ILE A 277 53.77 44.95 -11.61
N GLY A 278 53.61 43.92 -12.44
CA GLY A 278 54.57 43.62 -13.51
C GLY A 278 55.98 43.40 -12.94
N ASP A 279 56.94 44.22 -13.37
CA ASP A 279 58.33 44.21 -12.88
C ASP A 279 58.56 45.05 -11.61
N THR A 280 57.56 45.84 -11.20
CA THR A 280 57.63 46.68 -9.99
C THR A 280 57.24 45.87 -8.75
N THR A 281 57.98 46.01 -7.66
CA THR A 281 57.71 45.28 -6.40
C THR A 281 57.85 46.16 -5.16
N ILE A 282 57.03 45.87 -4.15
CA ILE A 282 57.20 46.30 -2.77
C ILE A 282 57.33 45.04 -1.93
N THR A 283 58.48 44.85 -1.28
CA THR A 283 58.74 43.69 -0.43
C THR A 283 59.08 44.15 0.99
N ALA A 284 58.28 43.74 1.97
CA ALA A 284 58.59 43.90 3.38
C ALA A 284 59.05 42.56 3.97
N THR A 285 60.12 42.59 4.76
CA THR A 285 60.68 41.47 5.53
C THR A 285 60.81 41.89 7.00
N SER A 286 61.26 41.00 7.88
CA SER A 286 61.38 41.30 9.31
C SER A 286 62.32 42.47 9.65
N ASP A 287 63.30 42.76 8.79
CA ASP A 287 64.38 43.72 9.05
C ASP A 287 64.46 44.88 8.03
N LYS A 288 63.76 44.80 6.90
CA LYS A 288 63.82 45.82 5.83
C LYS A 288 62.57 45.88 4.95
N ILE A 289 62.42 47.02 4.28
CA ILE A 289 61.46 47.28 3.20
C ILE A 289 62.24 47.59 1.91
N ILE A 290 61.85 46.96 0.81
CA ILE A 290 62.46 47.13 -0.52
C ILE A 290 61.38 47.62 -1.50
N LEU A 291 61.66 48.74 -2.18
CA LEU A 291 60.86 49.29 -3.27
C LEU A 291 61.69 49.17 -4.55
N LYS A 292 61.22 48.42 -5.54
CA LYS A 292 61.93 48.23 -6.82
C LYS A 292 61.03 48.60 -7.98
N ALA A 293 61.51 49.45 -8.87
CA ALA A 293 60.85 49.81 -10.11
C ALA A 293 61.89 49.90 -11.24
N GLY A 294 61.80 49.00 -12.22
CA GLY A 294 62.80 48.88 -13.28
C GLY A 294 64.20 48.60 -12.73
N GLY A 295 65.17 49.46 -13.07
CA GLY A 295 66.58 49.37 -12.62
C GLY A 295 66.88 50.06 -11.28
N VAL A 296 65.88 50.65 -10.62
CA VAL A 296 66.05 51.39 -9.35
C VAL A 296 65.55 50.54 -8.19
N GLU A 297 66.32 50.51 -7.10
CA GLU A 297 65.98 49.81 -5.85
C GLU A 297 66.23 50.73 -4.65
N ALA A 298 65.20 50.98 -3.84
CA ALA A 298 65.30 51.69 -2.57
C ALA A 298 65.08 50.70 -1.42
N ILE A 299 66.02 50.67 -0.47
CA ILE A 299 66.05 49.74 0.66
C ILE A 299 66.05 50.56 1.95
N LEU A 300 65.05 50.34 2.81
CA LEU A 300 64.97 50.91 4.15
C LEU A 300 65.20 49.79 5.17
N ASP A 301 66.26 49.90 5.96
CA ASP A 301 66.60 48.96 7.04
C ASP A 301 67.00 49.71 8.33
N SER A 302 67.54 48.99 9.33
CA SER A 302 67.98 49.57 10.60
C SER A 302 69.17 50.54 10.48
N ASN A 303 69.88 50.56 9.35
CA ASN A 303 70.99 51.47 9.07
C ASN A 303 70.54 52.71 8.29
N GLY A 304 69.30 52.76 7.80
CA GLY A 304 68.72 53.89 7.08
C GLY A 304 68.25 53.55 5.66
N LEU A 305 68.26 54.55 4.77
CA LEU A 305 67.79 54.43 3.39
C LEU A 305 68.98 54.32 2.42
N VAL A 306 69.00 53.26 1.61
CA VAL A 306 69.96 53.05 0.52
C VAL A 306 69.22 53.00 -0.82
N VAL A 307 69.61 53.86 -1.77
CA VAL A 307 69.08 53.84 -3.14
C VAL A 307 70.17 53.38 -4.10
N LYS A 308 69.85 52.36 -4.91
CA LYS A 308 70.73 51.79 -5.93
C LYS A 308 70.12 52.02 -7.31
N GLY A 309 70.91 52.59 -8.22
CA GLY A 309 70.45 52.96 -9.56
C GLY A 309 69.59 54.23 -9.55
N GLY A 310 69.55 54.94 -10.68
CA GLY A 310 68.85 56.21 -10.81
C GLY A 310 69.58 57.41 -10.19
N GLU A 311 68.90 58.55 -10.16
CA GLU A 311 69.41 59.83 -9.63
C GLU A 311 68.71 60.14 -8.30
N VAL A 312 69.47 60.31 -7.22
CA VAL A 312 68.92 60.71 -5.90
C VAL A 312 68.89 62.23 -5.84
N LYS A 313 67.69 62.82 -5.81
CA LYS A 313 67.49 64.26 -5.62
C LYS A 313 66.91 64.50 -4.24
N SER A 314 67.63 65.25 -3.40
CA SER A 314 67.09 65.79 -2.15
C SER A 314 66.56 67.20 -2.43
N GLU A 315 65.25 67.39 -2.30
CA GLU A 315 64.62 68.73 -2.25
C GLU A 315 64.50 69.22 -0.80
#